data_AF-A0A8H5DAP7-F1
#
_entry.id   AF-A0A8H5DAP7-F1
#
_cell.length_a   1.000
_cell.length_b   1.000
_cell.length_c   1.000
_cell.angle_alpha   90.00
_cell.angle_beta   90.00
_cell.angle_gamma   90.00
#
_symmetry.space_group_name_H-M   'P 1'
#
loop_
_entity.id
_entity.type
_entity.pdbx_description
1 polymer ?
#
loop_
_entity_poly.entity_id
_entity_poly.type
_entity_poly.pdbx_seq_one_letter_code
_entity_poly.pdbx_strand_id
1 'polypeptide(L)'
;MLFSKPMNRLNGVLTFILLIKSTLAGPCDIYSSGGTPCVAAHSTTRALYNAYTGALYQVSRGSDGATNDISPLSGGGVANAAAQDTFCAKTTCLITIIYDQSGNGNHLTQAHPGGAATGPEANGYDYLASAIGAPVTLNGEKAYGVFISPKTGYRNDATSGIATGDEPEGLYAVLDGTHYNTACCFDYGNAEVSNTDTGNGHMEAIYFGADTKTGSGGGTGPWIMADLENGLFSGYAAGNNDADLTMSSRFVTATLKGEPDQWEMRGGDATSGTLTTLYSGI
;
A
#
# COMPACT_ATOMS: atom_id res chain seq x y z
N MET A 1 -2.05 3.51 0.99
CA MET A 1 -2.13 2.06 1.18
C MET A 1 -2.43 1.83 2.66
N LEU A 2 -3.28 0.87 3.04
CA LEU A 2 -3.53 0.55 4.48
C LEU A 2 -3.79 -0.95 4.66
N PHE A 3 -3.64 -1.41 5.89
CA PHE A 3 -4.09 -2.71 6.41
C PHE A 3 -5.21 -2.46 7.41
N SER A 4 -6.21 -3.31 7.44
CA SER A 4 -7.33 -3.25 8.36
C SER A 4 -7.67 -4.62 8.93
N LYS A 5 -8.20 -4.66 10.15
CA LYS A 5 -8.58 -5.90 10.84
C LYS A 5 -9.89 -5.71 11.61
N PRO A 6 -10.79 -6.71 11.65
CA PRO A 6 -12.02 -6.62 12.43
C PRO A 6 -11.80 -6.42 13.94
N MET A 7 -12.67 -5.66 14.61
CA MET A 7 -12.68 -5.56 16.08
C MET A 7 -13.60 -6.61 16.73
N ASN A 8 -13.11 -7.31 17.77
CA ASN A 8 -13.97 -8.03 18.70
C ASN A 8 -14.73 -7.01 19.58
N ARG A 9 -16.04 -6.80 19.36
CA ARG A 9 -16.85 -5.88 20.19
C ARG A 9 -17.91 -6.61 21.04
N LEU A 10 -17.94 -6.27 22.34
CA LEU A 10 -19.17 -6.33 23.15
C LEU A 10 -20.08 -5.15 22.75
N ASN A 11 -21.36 -5.45 22.52
CA ASN A 11 -22.38 -4.50 22.05
C ASN A 11 -22.66 -3.38 23.06
N GLY A 12 -22.47 -2.13 22.63
CA GLY A 12 -22.97 -0.94 23.30
C GLY A 12 -23.36 0.12 22.27
N VAL A 13 -24.66 0.30 22.06
CA VAL A 13 -25.21 1.29 21.11
C VAL A 13 -25.50 2.58 21.86
N LEU A 14 -24.89 3.69 21.45
CA LEU A 14 -25.31 5.04 21.82
C LEU A 14 -25.42 5.89 20.56
N THR A 15 -26.64 6.33 20.24
CA THR A 15 -26.93 7.11 19.03
C THR A 15 -26.78 8.60 19.33
N PHE A 16 -25.93 9.30 18.58
CA PHE A 16 -25.87 10.77 18.55
C PHE A 16 -26.12 11.24 17.12
N ILE A 17 -27.08 12.15 16.94
CA ILE A 17 -27.37 12.80 15.65
C ILE A 17 -26.51 14.06 15.58
N LEU A 18 -25.60 14.14 14.61
CA LEU A 18 -24.79 15.32 14.32
C LEU A 18 -25.11 15.82 12.91
N LEU A 19 -25.27 17.14 12.76
CA LEU A 19 -25.35 17.82 11.47
C LEU A 19 -23.99 17.73 10.77
N ILE A 20 -23.90 16.94 9.69
CA ILE A 20 -22.67 16.72 8.91
C ILE A 20 -22.55 17.81 7.85
N LYS A 21 -21.57 18.71 8.00
CA LYS A 21 -20.88 19.27 6.83
C LYS A 21 -20.08 18.11 6.23
N SER A 22 -20.38 17.69 5.00
CA SER A 22 -19.68 16.56 4.39
C SER A 22 -18.24 16.93 4.03
N THR A 23 -17.35 16.85 5.01
CA THR A 23 -15.95 16.53 4.75
C THR A 23 -15.92 15.04 4.41
N LEU A 24 -15.53 14.66 3.19
CA LEU A 24 -15.31 13.26 2.84
C LEU A 24 -14.35 12.67 3.88
N ALA A 25 -14.81 11.66 4.62
CA ALA A 25 -14.00 11.06 5.68
C ALA A 25 -12.76 10.37 5.10
N GLY A 26 -11.64 10.42 5.84
CA GLY A 26 -10.42 9.75 5.46
C GLY A 26 -10.63 8.25 5.34
N PRO A 27 -9.86 7.54 4.50
CA PRO A 27 -9.99 6.09 4.33
C PRO A 27 -10.06 5.35 5.66
N CYS A 28 -9.16 5.63 6.61
CA CYS A 28 -9.13 4.91 7.87
C CYS A 28 -10.27 5.27 8.83
N ASP A 29 -10.87 6.46 8.70
CA ASP A 29 -12.10 6.81 9.42
C ASP A 29 -13.27 5.97 8.90
N ILE A 30 -13.35 5.76 7.58
CA ILE A 30 -14.38 4.92 6.94
C ILE A 30 -14.21 3.46 7.39
N TYR A 31 -13.00 2.91 7.30
CA TYR A 31 -12.66 1.56 7.77
C TYR A 31 -13.01 1.37 9.26
N SER A 32 -12.66 2.32 10.11
CA SER A 32 -13.03 2.31 11.53
C SER A 32 -14.55 2.33 11.74
N SER A 33 -15.29 3.16 11.00
CA SER A 33 -16.76 3.21 11.07
C SER A 33 -17.43 1.93 10.58
N GLY A 34 -16.78 1.18 9.69
CA GLY A 34 -17.20 -0.13 9.19
C GLY A 34 -16.85 -1.30 10.10
N GLY A 35 -16.18 -1.07 11.23
CA GLY A 35 -15.78 -2.11 12.18
C GLY A 35 -14.49 -2.86 11.82
N THR A 36 -13.79 -2.42 10.78
CA THR A 36 -12.50 -2.93 10.33
C THR A 36 -11.45 -1.82 10.38
N PRO A 37 -11.07 -1.30 11.56
CA PRO A 37 -10.12 -0.19 11.66
C PRO A 37 -8.76 -0.52 11.03
N CYS A 38 -8.08 0.52 10.56
CA CYS A 38 -6.72 0.37 10.06
C CYS A 38 -5.75 -0.02 11.19
N VAL A 39 -4.88 -0.97 10.90
CA VAL A 39 -3.76 -1.37 11.77
C VAL A 39 -2.39 -0.93 11.21
N ALA A 40 -2.34 -0.52 9.95
CA ALA A 40 -1.23 0.23 9.37
C ALA A 40 -1.74 1.12 8.24
N ALA A 41 -1.22 2.34 8.10
CA ALA A 41 -1.73 3.33 7.15
C ALA A 41 -0.58 4.16 6.54
N HIS A 42 -0.26 3.91 5.26
CA HIS A 42 0.90 4.46 4.56
C HIS A 42 0.51 5.36 3.39
N SER A 43 1.03 6.57 3.35
CA SER A 43 0.90 7.46 2.20
C SER A 43 1.92 8.58 2.25
N THR A 44 2.60 8.84 1.14
CA THR A 44 3.44 10.03 0.94
C THR A 44 2.67 11.22 0.36
N THR A 45 1.41 11.02 -0.04
CA THR A 45 0.64 12.04 -0.76
C THR A 45 -0.37 12.77 0.11
N ARG A 46 -0.96 12.10 1.11
CA ARG A 46 -1.96 12.70 1.99
C ARG A 46 -2.10 11.96 3.32
N ALA A 47 -2.74 12.62 4.28
CA ALA A 47 -3.29 11.94 5.43
C ALA A 47 -4.42 10.96 5.05
N LEU A 48 -4.50 9.84 5.78
CA LEU A 48 -5.50 8.78 5.65
C LEU A 48 -6.56 8.81 6.77
N TYR A 49 -6.36 9.67 7.76
CA TYR A 49 -7.35 10.05 8.78
C TYR A 49 -7.60 11.55 8.72
N ASN A 50 -8.85 11.97 8.92
CA ASN A 50 -9.27 13.39 8.90
C ASN A 50 -8.50 14.28 9.88
N ALA A 51 -8.10 13.73 11.03
CA ALA A 51 -7.43 14.49 12.08
C ALA A 51 -5.90 14.34 12.06
N TYR A 52 -5.33 13.58 11.12
CA TYR A 52 -3.89 13.29 11.13
C TYR A 52 -3.08 14.51 10.72
N THR A 53 -2.13 14.90 11.59
CA THR A 53 -1.20 16.03 11.40
C THR A 53 0.26 15.61 11.53
N GLY A 54 0.53 14.33 11.78
CA GLY A 54 1.89 13.81 11.96
C GLY A 54 2.67 13.73 10.65
N ALA A 55 3.92 13.27 10.73
CA ALA A 55 4.75 13.05 9.55
C ALA A 55 4.13 11.96 8.64
N LEU A 56 4.14 12.19 7.34
CA LEU A 56 3.71 11.22 6.32
C LEU A 56 4.88 10.34 5.87
N TYR A 57 6.04 10.95 5.67
CA TYR A 57 7.27 10.29 5.27
C TYR A 57 8.49 11.15 5.63
N GLN A 58 9.65 10.51 5.63
CA GLN A 58 10.94 11.16 5.81
C GLN A 58 11.71 11.15 4.49
N VAL A 59 12.39 12.25 4.18
CA VAL A 59 13.38 12.33 3.11
C VAL A 59 14.78 12.50 3.66
N SER A 60 15.78 11.92 2.99
CA SER A 60 17.21 12.20 3.21
C SER A 60 17.82 12.81 1.97
N ARG A 61 18.59 13.89 2.12
CA ARG A 61 19.21 14.59 0.99
C ARG A 61 20.64 14.15 0.75
N GLY A 62 20.99 13.91 -0.51
CA GLY A 62 22.31 13.38 -0.89
C GLY A 62 23.49 14.34 -0.69
N SER A 63 23.23 15.62 -0.39
CA SER A 63 24.29 16.62 -0.24
C SER A 63 25.06 16.50 1.06
N ASP A 64 24.40 16.04 2.13
CA ASP A 64 24.96 15.97 3.48
C ASP A 64 24.31 14.89 4.38
N GLY A 65 23.37 14.11 3.85
CA GLY A 65 22.68 13.05 4.59
C GLY A 65 21.67 13.56 5.63
N ALA A 66 21.41 14.87 5.69
CA ALA A 66 20.39 15.41 6.58
C ALA A 66 19.01 14.85 6.21
N THR A 67 18.15 14.69 7.22
CA THR A 67 16.78 14.22 7.04
C THR A 67 15.76 15.32 7.34
N ASN A 68 14.57 15.21 6.73
CA ASN A 68 13.43 16.05 7.07
C ASN A 68 12.13 15.27 6.89
N ASP A 69 11.22 15.46 7.85
CA ASP A 69 9.89 14.84 7.80
C ASP A 69 8.92 15.76 7.04
N ILE A 70 8.10 15.16 6.17
CA ILE A 70 7.07 15.86 5.42
C ILE A 70 5.71 15.52 6.03
N SER A 71 5.02 16.54 6.53
CA SER A 71 3.68 16.42 7.13
C SER A 71 2.61 16.97 6.18
N PRO A 72 1.32 16.71 6.44
CA PRO A 72 0.22 17.34 5.71
C PRO A 72 0.22 18.87 5.85
N LEU A 73 -0.34 19.57 4.86
CA LEU A 73 -0.56 21.03 4.92
C LEU A 73 -1.50 21.45 6.07
N SER A 74 -2.44 20.56 6.43
CA SER A 74 -3.38 20.70 7.54
C SER A 74 -3.87 19.32 7.95
N GLY A 75 -4.58 19.19 9.08
CA GLY A 75 -5.15 17.91 9.52
C GLY A 75 -5.99 17.25 8.42
N GLY A 76 -5.66 16.00 8.08
CA GLY A 76 -6.35 15.28 7.00
C GLY A 76 -5.98 15.71 5.57
N GLY A 77 -5.04 16.63 5.42
CA GLY A 77 -4.69 17.26 4.15
C GLY A 77 -3.68 16.50 3.28
N VAL A 78 -3.35 17.12 2.14
CA VAL A 78 -2.29 16.71 1.21
C VAL A 78 -0.92 17.02 1.80
N ALA A 79 0.11 16.25 1.44
CA ALA A 79 1.49 16.46 1.87
C ALA A 79 2.02 17.86 1.52
N ASN A 80 2.86 18.44 2.38
CA ASN A 80 3.54 19.71 2.10
C ASN A 80 4.73 19.51 1.12
N ALA A 81 4.42 19.36 -0.16
CA ALA A 81 5.44 19.17 -1.20
C ALA A 81 6.44 20.34 -1.29
N ALA A 82 6.04 21.56 -0.95
CA ALA A 82 6.93 22.73 -0.97
C ALA A 82 8.06 22.62 0.08
N ALA A 83 7.79 21.98 1.22
CA ALA A 83 8.82 21.69 2.21
C ALA A 83 9.87 20.69 1.66
N GLN A 84 9.43 19.66 0.94
CA GLN A 84 10.34 18.74 0.25
C GLN A 84 11.16 19.47 -0.82
N ASP A 85 10.50 20.24 -1.69
CA ASP A 85 11.17 20.98 -2.78
C ASP A 85 12.28 21.90 -2.24
N THR A 86 12.00 22.59 -1.13
CA THR A 86 12.97 23.46 -0.44
C THR A 86 14.13 22.65 0.16
N PHE A 87 13.82 21.56 0.85
CA PHE A 87 14.81 20.73 1.52
C PHE A 87 15.78 20.04 0.54
N CYS A 88 15.23 19.59 -0.59
CA CYS A 88 15.92 18.87 -1.65
C CYS A 88 16.50 19.79 -2.75
N ALA A 89 16.44 21.11 -2.56
CA ALA A 89 16.90 22.06 -3.55
C ALA A 89 18.39 21.86 -3.88
N LYS A 90 18.71 21.76 -5.18
CA LYS A 90 20.08 21.57 -5.71
C LYS A 90 20.79 20.30 -5.21
N THR A 91 20.03 19.28 -4.86
CA THR A 91 20.55 17.97 -4.45
C THR A 91 19.56 16.86 -4.85
N THR A 92 19.89 15.61 -4.55
CA THR A 92 18.97 14.48 -4.68
C THR A 92 18.31 14.20 -3.33
N CYS A 93 17.14 13.56 -3.35
CA CYS A 93 16.47 13.10 -2.14
C CYS A 93 15.93 11.69 -2.33
N LEU A 94 16.09 10.89 -1.29
CA LEU A 94 15.49 9.56 -1.16
C LEU A 94 14.42 9.60 -0.07
N ILE A 95 13.34 8.86 -0.26
CA ILE A 95 12.34 8.62 0.80
C ILE A 95 12.93 7.52 1.69
N THR A 96 13.22 7.81 2.96
CA THR A 96 13.87 6.85 3.87
C THR A 96 12.86 6.08 4.72
N ILE A 97 11.75 6.72 5.07
CA ILE A 97 10.69 6.16 5.92
C ILE A 97 9.35 6.56 5.33
N ILE A 98 8.42 5.62 5.21
CA ILE A 98 7.00 5.90 4.99
C ILE A 98 6.29 5.63 6.33
N TYR A 99 5.83 6.69 6.97
CA TYR A 99 5.27 6.58 8.31
C TYR A 99 3.89 5.92 8.29
N ASP A 100 3.64 5.17 9.35
CA ASP A 100 2.35 4.57 9.66
C ASP A 100 1.52 5.57 10.46
N GLN A 101 0.43 6.02 9.85
CA GLN A 101 -0.48 7.02 10.40
C GLN A 101 -1.45 6.43 11.43
N SER A 102 -1.53 5.11 11.57
CA SER A 102 -2.48 4.43 12.46
C SER A 102 -2.13 4.58 13.95
N GLY A 103 -0.87 4.90 14.25
CA GLY A 103 -0.34 4.95 15.61
C GLY A 103 0.23 3.61 16.12
N ASN A 104 0.18 2.54 15.33
CA ASN A 104 0.76 1.25 15.70
C ASN A 104 2.28 1.16 15.48
N GLY A 105 2.87 2.16 14.82
CA GLY A 105 4.32 2.22 14.61
C GLY A 105 4.81 1.29 13.50
N ASN A 106 3.93 0.83 12.61
CA ASN A 106 4.25 -0.07 11.50
C ASN A 106 4.94 0.66 10.33
N HIS A 107 5.89 1.54 10.62
CA HIS A 107 6.57 2.35 9.61
C HIS A 107 7.32 1.48 8.62
N LEU A 108 7.27 1.84 7.34
CA LEU A 108 8.03 1.14 6.31
C LEU A 108 9.40 1.80 6.13
N THR A 109 10.45 1.00 6.22
CA THR A 109 11.85 1.43 6.03
C THR A 109 12.51 0.62 4.92
N GLN A 110 13.76 0.94 4.56
CA GLN A 110 14.52 0.20 3.55
C GLN A 110 14.44 -1.32 3.78
N ALA A 111 14.05 -2.06 2.75
CA ALA A 111 13.93 -3.52 2.86
C ALA A 111 15.31 -4.18 3.03
N HIS A 112 15.35 -5.18 3.89
CA HIS A 112 16.52 -6.00 4.20
C HIS A 112 16.65 -7.11 3.14
N PRO A 113 17.84 -7.72 2.97
CA PRO A 113 17.98 -8.88 2.08
C PRO A 113 17.09 -10.05 2.53
N GLY A 114 16.58 -10.80 1.56
CA GLY A 114 15.78 -12.00 1.79
C GLY A 114 16.40 -13.27 1.21
N GLY A 115 15.66 -14.37 1.30
CA GLY A 115 16.07 -15.67 0.77
C GLY A 115 16.03 -15.77 -0.75
N ALA A 116 15.05 -15.12 -1.39
CA ALA A 116 14.83 -15.18 -2.84
C ALA A 116 15.66 -14.16 -3.64
N ALA A 117 16.00 -13.03 -3.01
CA ALA A 117 16.74 -11.96 -3.67
C ALA A 117 17.59 -11.18 -2.67
N THR A 118 18.70 -10.63 -3.17
CA THR A 118 19.51 -9.64 -2.48
C THR A 118 19.45 -8.31 -3.22
N GLY A 119 19.24 -7.25 -2.46
CA GLY A 119 19.23 -5.91 -2.97
C GLY A 119 20.63 -5.43 -3.35
N PRO A 120 20.72 -4.33 -4.12
CA PRO A 120 21.96 -3.81 -4.67
C PRO A 120 22.74 -2.88 -3.72
N GLU A 121 22.13 -2.44 -2.62
CA GLU A 121 22.79 -1.57 -1.64
C GLU A 121 23.72 -2.36 -0.70
N ALA A 122 24.49 -1.62 0.10
CA ALA A 122 25.38 -2.20 1.09
C ALA A 122 24.65 -3.22 1.98
N ASN A 123 25.30 -4.35 2.25
CA ASN A 123 24.73 -5.48 3.00
C ASN A 123 23.49 -6.13 2.37
N GLY A 124 23.24 -5.91 1.07
CA GLY A 124 22.16 -6.55 0.34
C GLY A 124 20.79 -5.91 0.55
N TYR A 125 20.74 -4.68 1.09
CA TYR A 125 19.50 -3.93 1.18
C TYR A 125 19.00 -3.53 -0.21
N ASP A 126 17.69 -3.33 -0.31
CA ASP A 126 17.09 -2.78 -1.51
C ASP A 126 17.40 -1.29 -1.69
N TYR A 127 17.17 -0.74 -2.87
CA TYR A 127 17.20 0.70 -3.05
C TYR A 127 16.08 1.39 -2.25
N LEU A 128 16.34 2.63 -1.84
CA LEU A 128 15.30 3.58 -1.47
C LEU A 128 14.81 4.33 -2.70
N ALA A 129 13.54 4.73 -2.69
CA ALA A 129 12.92 5.43 -3.81
C ALA A 129 13.35 6.90 -3.88
N SER A 130 13.47 7.44 -5.09
CA SER A 130 13.60 8.88 -5.31
C SER A 130 12.37 9.62 -4.82
N ALA A 131 12.57 10.74 -4.11
CA ALA A 131 11.49 11.57 -3.59
C ALA A 131 10.74 12.37 -4.68
N ILE A 132 11.22 12.37 -5.93
CA ILE A 132 10.63 13.13 -7.05
C ILE A 132 10.18 12.26 -8.22
N GLY A 133 10.24 10.93 -8.08
CA GLY A 133 9.99 10.00 -9.19
C GLY A 133 8.51 9.89 -9.60
N ALA A 134 7.57 10.26 -8.73
CA ALA A 134 6.13 10.16 -9.00
C ALA A 134 5.39 11.46 -8.60
N PRO A 135 5.62 12.60 -9.27
CA PRO A 135 4.89 13.82 -8.98
C PRO A 135 3.42 13.68 -9.39
N VAL A 136 2.51 14.12 -8.52
CA VAL A 136 1.06 14.08 -8.74
C VAL A 136 0.40 15.35 -8.23
N THR A 137 -0.87 15.54 -8.57
CA THR A 137 -1.71 16.56 -7.94
C THR A 137 -2.95 15.91 -7.35
N LEU A 138 -3.27 16.24 -6.10
CA LEU A 138 -4.49 15.82 -5.41
C LEU A 138 -5.33 17.07 -5.19
N ASN A 139 -6.46 17.17 -5.90
CA ASN A 139 -7.35 18.34 -5.85
C ASN A 139 -6.64 19.68 -6.12
N GLY A 140 -5.65 19.68 -7.01
CA GLY A 140 -4.85 20.86 -7.36
C GLY A 140 -3.61 21.07 -6.48
N GLU A 141 -3.49 20.36 -5.35
CA GLU A 141 -2.30 20.43 -4.48
C GLU A 141 -1.22 19.45 -4.96
N LYS A 142 0.02 19.93 -5.08
CA LYS A 142 1.17 19.09 -5.49
C LYS A 142 1.53 18.10 -4.38
N ALA A 143 1.80 16.86 -4.76
CA ALA A 143 2.34 15.82 -3.88
C ALA A 143 3.30 14.89 -4.64
N TYR A 144 3.99 14.02 -3.91
CA TYR A 144 4.88 13.01 -4.48
C TYR A 144 4.46 11.62 -4.01
N GLY A 145 4.20 10.73 -4.97
CA GLY A 145 4.08 9.29 -4.71
C GLY A 145 5.46 8.64 -4.56
N VAL A 146 5.46 7.31 -4.43
CA VAL A 146 6.67 6.50 -4.34
C VAL A 146 6.89 5.77 -5.65
N PHE A 147 7.89 6.20 -6.44
CA PHE A 147 8.25 5.51 -7.67
C PHE A 147 9.22 4.36 -7.37
N ILE A 148 8.76 3.13 -7.53
CA ILE A 148 9.51 1.91 -7.22
C ILE A 148 10.15 1.37 -8.51
N SER A 149 11.43 1.66 -8.72
CA SER A 149 12.20 0.99 -9.78
C SER A 149 12.54 -0.45 -9.35
N PRO A 150 12.92 -1.35 -10.29
CA PRO A 150 13.36 -2.69 -9.94
C PRO A 150 14.43 -2.68 -8.84
N LYS A 151 14.27 -3.55 -7.84
CA LYS A 151 15.09 -3.64 -6.62
C LYS A 151 14.94 -2.49 -5.61
N THR A 152 13.89 -1.69 -5.72
CA THR A 152 13.49 -0.74 -4.66
C THR A 152 12.45 -1.42 -3.78
N GLY A 153 12.61 -1.36 -2.46
CA GLY A 153 11.75 -2.10 -1.54
C GLY A 153 11.69 -1.44 -0.17
N TYR A 154 10.51 -1.53 0.45
CA TYR A 154 10.28 -1.10 1.82
C TYR A 154 9.62 -2.22 2.61
N ARG A 155 9.99 -2.36 3.88
CA ARG A 155 9.49 -3.43 4.72
C ARG A 155 9.47 -3.05 6.20
N ASN A 156 8.68 -3.79 6.96
CA ASN A 156 8.71 -3.84 8.40
C ASN A 156 8.38 -5.27 8.85
N ASP A 157 9.35 -5.94 9.47
CA ASP A 157 9.21 -7.33 9.95
C ASP A 157 8.79 -7.41 11.44
N ALA A 158 8.72 -6.27 12.13
CA ALA A 158 8.39 -6.18 13.54
C ALA A 158 7.14 -5.31 13.71
N THR A 159 6.00 -5.85 13.29
CA THR A 159 4.73 -5.14 13.24
C THR A 159 3.87 -5.37 14.48
N SER A 160 2.88 -4.49 14.67
CA SER A 160 1.87 -4.56 15.72
C SER A 160 0.47 -4.48 15.11
N GLY A 161 -0.40 -5.42 15.47
CA GLY A 161 -1.81 -5.44 15.08
C GLY A 161 -2.11 -5.95 13.67
N ILE A 162 -1.09 -6.23 12.84
CA ILE A 162 -1.24 -6.93 11.56
C ILE A 162 -1.79 -8.35 11.81
N ALA A 163 -2.64 -8.84 10.91
CA ALA A 163 -3.21 -10.18 11.03
C ALA A 163 -2.13 -11.26 10.95
N THR A 164 -2.34 -12.37 11.66
CA THR A 164 -1.43 -13.52 11.64
C THR A 164 -2.23 -14.82 11.59
N GLY A 165 -1.66 -15.87 11.00
CA GLY A 165 -2.38 -17.13 10.79
C GLY A 165 -3.58 -16.91 9.88
N ASP A 166 -4.74 -17.41 10.29
CA ASP A 166 -6.01 -17.34 9.53
C ASP A 166 -6.93 -16.20 10.03
N GLU A 167 -6.33 -15.14 10.58
CA GLU A 167 -7.09 -13.98 11.01
C GLU A 167 -7.52 -13.12 9.81
N PRO A 168 -8.77 -12.62 9.78
CA PRO A 168 -9.23 -11.81 8.67
C PRO A 168 -8.52 -10.46 8.57
N GLU A 169 -8.22 -10.03 7.35
CA GLU A 169 -7.67 -8.72 7.05
C GLU A 169 -8.20 -8.09 5.76
N GLY A 170 -7.95 -6.80 5.60
CA GLY A 170 -8.29 -6.06 4.39
C GLY A 170 -7.23 -5.04 4.04
N LEU A 171 -6.86 -5.01 2.76
CA LEU A 171 -5.82 -4.21 2.16
C LEU A 171 -6.42 -3.29 1.09
N TYR A 172 -5.86 -2.10 0.94
CA TYR A 172 -5.99 -1.37 -0.33
C TYR A 172 -4.73 -0.59 -0.66
N ALA A 173 -4.53 -0.37 -1.97
CA ALA A 173 -3.50 0.50 -2.51
C ALA A 173 -4.07 1.36 -3.64
N VAL A 174 -3.43 2.53 -3.86
CA VAL A 174 -3.62 3.33 -5.08
C VAL A 174 -2.30 3.32 -5.82
N LEU A 175 -2.30 2.79 -7.03
CA LEU A 175 -1.12 2.46 -7.82
C LEU A 175 -1.14 3.18 -9.17
N ASP A 176 0.00 3.22 -9.85
CA ASP A 176 0.10 3.69 -11.22
C ASP A 176 -0.11 2.51 -12.18
N GLY A 177 -1.27 2.45 -12.83
CA GLY A 177 -1.60 1.34 -13.73
C GLY A 177 -0.73 1.26 -14.99
N THR A 178 0.11 2.27 -15.23
CA THR A 178 1.03 2.33 -16.37
C THR A 178 2.49 2.09 -15.98
N HIS A 179 2.76 1.85 -14.70
CA HIS A 179 4.11 1.59 -14.20
C HIS A 179 4.20 0.20 -13.56
N TYR A 180 4.61 -0.78 -14.38
CA TYR A 180 4.72 -2.18 -13.99
C TYR A 180 5.75 -2.89 -14.89
N ASN A 181 6.03 -4.16 -14.56
CA ASN A 181 6.80 -5.05 -15.41
C ASN A 181 6.22 -6.48 -15.31
N THR A 182 6.95 -7.45 -15.87
CA THR A 182 6.59 -8.88 -15.86
C THR A 182 7.41 -9.69 -14.85
N ALA A 183 8.06 -9.04 -13.89
CA ALA A 183 8.91 -9.67 -12.89
C ALA A 183 8.20 -9.72 -11.54
N CYS A 184 8.49 -10.78 -10.79
CA CYS A 184 8.11 -10.88 -9.40
C CYS A 184 9.01 -10.00 -8.51
N CYS A 185 8.49 -9.28 -7.52
CA CYS A 185 7.07 -8.98 -7.33
C CYS A 185 6.91 -7.52 -6.87
N PHE A 186 5.78 -6.91 -7.23
CA PHE A 186 5.43 -5.55 -6.82
C PHE A 186 4.21 -5.63 -5.92
N ASP A 187 4.49 -5.84 -4.63
CA ASP A 187 3.49 -6.20 -3.64
C ASP A 187 3.27 -5.12 -2.59
N TYR A 188 2.07 -5.11 -2.06
CA TYR A 188 1.73 -4.41 -0.82
C TYR A 188 0.80 -5.28 0.02
N GLY A 189 1.29 -5.78 1.16
CA GLY A 189 0.49 -6.60 2.04
C GLY A 189 1.29 -7.36 3.08
N ASN A 190 0.65 -8.40 3.62
CA ASN A 190 1.16 -9.25 4.67
C ASN A 190 2.19 -10.23 4.11
N ALA A 191 3.26 -10.47 4.87
CA ALA A 191 4.37 -11.31 4.45
C ALA A 191 5.17 -11.85 5.64
N GLU A 192 6.12 -12.74 5.37
CA GLU A 192 6.95 -13.39 6.38
C GLU A 192 7.86 -12.43 7.14
N VAL A 193 7.90 -12.55 8.47
CA VAL A 193 8.84 -11.77 9.29
C VAL A 193 10.31 -12.17 9.12
N SER A 194 10.60 -13.32 8.48
CA SER A 194 11.97 -13.82 8.30
C SER A 194 12.63 -13.39 6.99
N ASN A 195 11.92 -12.68 6.11
CA ASN A 195 12.38 -12.34 4.75
C ASN A 195 12.72 -13.57 3.89
N THR A 196 12.16 -14.73 4.20
CA THR A 196 12.35 -15.97 3.46
C THR A 196 11.00 -16.56 3.15
N ASP A 197 10.84 -17.13 1.96
CA ASP A 197 9.72 -18.01 1.65
C ASP A 197 9.63 -19.10 2.73
N THR A 198 8.52 -19.12 3.46
CA THR A 198 8.24 -20.14 4.49
C THR A 198 7.09 -21.07 4.12
N GLY A 199 6.66 -21.02 2.86
CA GLY A 199 5.67 -21.89 2.24
C GLY A 199 4.29 -21.25 2.05
N ASN A 200 3.46 -21.95 1.27
CA ASN A 200 2.10 -21.54 0.91
C ASN A 200 1.28 -20.99 2.09
N GLY A 201 0.60 -19.87 1.87
CA GLY A 201 -0.31 -19.24 2.84
C GLY A 201 0.40 -18.39 3.90
N HIS A 202 1.69 -18.11 3.71
CA HIS A 202 2.47 -17.26 4.63
C HIS A 202 2.62 -15.80 4.11
N MET A 203 1.96 -15.47 3.01
CA MET A 203 1.72 -14.11 2.54
C MET A 203 0.23 -13.88 2.26
N GLU A 204 -0.20 -12.63 2.35
CA GLU A 204 -1.44 -12.14 1.75
C GLU A 204 -1.19 -10.70 1.28
N ALA A 205 -0.86 -10.53 0.00
CA ALA A 205 -0.51 -9.22 -0.53
C ALA A 205 -1.16 -8.88 -1.87
N ILE A 206 -1.45 -7.60 -2.06
CA ILE A 206 -1.84 -7.08 -3.37
C ILE A 206 -0.61 -7.11 -4.26
N TYR A 207 -0.64 -7.91 -5.31
CA TYR A 207 0.29 -7.84 -6.43
C TYR A 207 -0.27 -6.93 -7.54
N PHE A 208 0.59 -6.14 -8.18
CA PHE A 208 0.22 -5.42 -9.40
C PHE A 208 1.31 -5.51 -10.49
N GLY A 209 0.97 -6.14 -11.61
CA GLY A 209 1.90 -6.28 -12.73
C GLY A 209 1.43 -7.27 -13.79
N ALA A 210 2.37 -7.73 -14.61
CA ALA A 210 2.11 -8.63 -15.74
C ALA A 210 2.99 -9.89 -15.71
N ASP A 211 3.45 -10.32 -14.54
CA ASP A 211 4.04 -11.66 -14.38
C ASP A 211 2.95 -12.72 -14.66
N THR A 212 3.33 -13.80 -15.33
CA THR A 212 2.46 -14.90 -15.75
C THR A 212 2.99 -16.27 -15.32
N LYS A 213 4.01 -16.32 -14.45
CA LYS A 213 4.64 -17.57 -14.01
C LYS A 213 3.68 -18.48 -13.24
N THR A 214 2.82 -17.90 -12.41
CA THR A 214 1.95 -18.63 -11.49
C THR A 214 0.48 -18.28 -11.67
N GLY A 215 0.14 -17.02 -11.96
CA GLY A 215 -1.21 -16.60 -12.31
C GLY A 215 -1.23 -15.49 -13.34
N SER A 216 -2.35 -15.36 -14.04
CA SER A 216 -2.62 -14.24 -14.94
C SER A 216 -4.12 -13.99 -15.10
N GLY A 217 -4.50 -12.77 -15.44
CA GLY A 217 -5.87 -12.45 -15.83
C GLY A 217 -6.10 -12.50 -17.34
N GLY A 218 -7.24 -11.96 -17.78
CA GLY A 218 -7.53 -11.79 -19.21
C GLY A 218 -6.66 -10.70 -19.86
N GLY A 219 -6.28 -10.90 -21.13
CA GLY A 219 -5.47 -9.95 -21.90
C GLY A 219 -3.97 -10.08 -21.63
N THR A 220 -3.24 -8.95 -21.65
CA THR A 220 -1.78 -8.91 -21.48
C THR A 220 -1.33 -8.21 -20.19
N GLY A 221 -2.28 -7.92 -19.31
CA GLY A 221 -2.03 -7.19 -18.06
C GLY A 221 -1.85 -5.68 -18.25
N PRO A 222 -1.57 -4.97 -17.14
CA PRO A 222 -1.33 -5.51 -15.82
C PRO A 222 -2.63 -5.94 -15.12
N TRP A 223 -2.49 -6.79 -14.10
CA TRP A 223 -3.58 -7.32 -13.29
C TRP A 223 -3.38 -6.98 -11.82
N ILE A 224 -4.48 -7.02 -11.07
CA ILE A 224 -4.45 -7.09 -9.60
C ILE A 224 -4.56 -8.56 -9.24
N MET A 225 -3.55 -9.11 -8.57
CA MET A 225 -3.58 -10.49 -8.09
C MET A 225 -3.30 -10.52 -6.58
N ALA A 226 -3.57 -11.66 -5.93
CA ALA A 226 -3.12 -11.92 -4.58
C ALA A 226 -1.81 -12.72 -4.62
N ASP A 227 -0.76 -12.20 -3.99
CA ASP A 227 0.39 -13.03 -3.63
C ASP A 227 0.08 -13.75 -2.32
N LEU A 228 -0.01 -15.08 -2.40
CA LEU A 228 -0.30 -15.97 -1.27
C LEU A 228 0.91 -16.85 -0.90
N GLU A 229 2.10 -16.41 -1.29
CA GLU A 229 3.37 -17.15 -1.30
C GLU A 229 3.33 -18.34 -2.25
N ASN A 230 4.43 -18.54 -2.98
CA ASN A 230 4.62 -19.55 -4.02
C ASN A 230 3.60 -19.46 -5.18
N GLY A 231 2.82 -18.38 -5.25
CA GLY A 231 1.81 -18.19 -6.28
C GLY A 231 1.19 -16.80 -6.25
N LEU A 232 1.05 -16.22 -7.44
CA LEU A 232 0.20 -15.07 -7.70
C LEU A 232 -1.14 -15.62 -8.21
N PHE A 233 -2.23 -15.25 -7.55
CA PHE A 233 -3.55 -15.79 -7.81
C PHE A 233 -4.46 -14.70 -8.38
N SER A 234 -4.93 -14.90 -9.61
CA SER A 234 -6.01 -14.11 -10.23
C SER A 234 -7.40 -14.67 -9.92
N GLY A 235 -7.49 -15.81 -9.22
CA GLY A 235 -8.72 -16.45 -8.77
C GLY A 235 -8.46 -17.77 -8.05
N TYR A 236 -9.47 -18.63 -7.94
CA TYR A 236 -9.46 -19.87 -7.12
C TYR A 236 -8.23 -20.77 -7.30
N ALA A 237 -7.77 -20.95 -8.54
CA ALA A 237 -6.64 -21.82 -8.85
C ALA A 237 -5.51 -21.02 -9.49
N ALA A 238 -4.28 -21.51 -9.32
CA ALA A 238 -3.14 -21.03 -10.07
C ALA A 238 -3.37 -21.18 -11.59
N GLY A 239 -2.80 -20.25 -12.36
CA GLY A 239 -2.94 -20.16 -13.80
C GLY A 239 -3.80 -18.97 -14.23
N ASN A 240 -4.39 -19.10 -15.42
CA ASN A 240 -5.13 -18.01 -16.03
C ASN A 240 -6.60 -18.01 -15.58
N ASN A 241 -7.05 -16.88 -15.04
CA ASN A 241 -8.45 -16.57 -14.81
C ASN A 241 -8.86 -15.38 -15.70
N ASP A 242 -9.51 -15.66 -16.84
CA ASP A 242 -9.93 -14.62 -17.79
C ASP A 242 -10.95 -13.61 -17.22
N ALA A 243 -11.57 -13.92 -16.07
CA ALA A 243 -12.47 -12.98 -15.38
C ALA A 243 -11.71 -11.85 -14.67
N ASP A 244 -10.42 -12.04 -14.36
CA ASP A 244 -9.60 -10.98 -13.80
C ASP A 244 -9.18 -10.00 -14.90
N LEU A 245 -9.65 -8.76 -14.76
CA LEU A 245 -9.61 -7.76 -15.81
C LEU A 245 -8.26 -7.04 -15.84
N THR A 246 -7.79 -6.70 -17.05
CA THR A 246 -6.64 -5.80 -17.21
C THR A 246 -6.96 -4.41 -16.63
N MET A 247 -6.07 -3.89 -15.79
CA MET A 247 -6.17 -2.56 -15.17
C MET A 247 -5.36 -1.52 -15.95
N SER A 248 -6.03 -0.72 -16.79
CA SER A 248 -5.36 0.22 -17.71
C SER A 248 -5.42 1.71 -17.30
N SER A 249 -6.14 2.05 -16.23
CA SER A 249 -6.21 3.43 -15.73
C SER A 249 -4.87 3.92 -15.20
N ARG A 250 -4.58 5.22 -15.36
CA ARG A 250 -3.35 5.83 -14.81
C ARG A 250 -3.27 5.74 -13.29
N PHE A 251 -4.40 5.83 -12.60
CA PHE A 251 -4.48 5.59 -11.17
C PHE A 251 -5.45 4.44 -10.92
N VAL A 252 -4.95 3.36 -10.33
CA VAL A 252 -5.73 2.14 -10.06
C VAL A 252 -5.92 2.03 -8.56
N THR A 253 -7.15 1.84 -8.11
CA THR A 253 -7.43 1.36 -6.75
C THR A 253 -7.48 -0.16 -6.79
N ALA A 254 -6.67 -0.80 -5.96
CA ALA A 254 -6.66 -2.25 -5.75
C ALA A 254 -7.06 -2.54 -4.31
N THR A 255 -7.95 -3.51 -4.10
CA THR A 255 -8.30 -4.02 -2.76
C THR A 255 -8.16 -5.54 -2.74
N LEU A 256 -7.64 -6.07 -1.64
CA LEU A 256 -7.61 -7.48 -1.31
C LEU A 256 -8.14 -7.63 0.11
N LYS A 257 -8.93 -8.66 0.39
CA LYS A 257 -9.29 -9.04 1.76
C LYS A 257 -9.37 -10.55 1.84
N GLY A 258 -8.89 -11.09 2.95
CA GLY A 258 -8.97 -12.49 3.31
C GLY A 258 -9.70 -12.68 4.63
N GLU A 259 -10.40 -13.80 4.74
CA GLU A 259 -10.95 -14.35 5.97
C GLU A 259 -10.95 -15.88 5.87
N PRO A 260 -11.25 -16.64 6.93
CA PRO A 260 -11.22 -18.09 6.88
C PRO A 260 -12.02 -18.67 5.70
N ASP A 261 -11.33 -19.38 4.81
CA ASP A 261 -11.87 -20.03 3.61
C ASP A 261 -12.52 -19.08 2.58
N GLN A 262 -12.22 -17.77 2.63
CA GLN A 262 -12.74 -16.79 1.67
C GLN A 262 -11.79 -15.62 1.42
N TRP A 263 -11.72 -15.16 0.17
CA TRP A 263 -11.03 -13.92 -0.18
C TRP A 263 -11.71 -13.21 -1.36
N GLU A 264 -11.40 -11.93 -1.50
CA GLU A 264 -11.96 -11.08 -2.55
C GLU A 264 -10.95 -10.07 -3.06
N MET A 265 -10.91 -9.91 -4.38
CA MET A 265 -10.18 -8.84 -5.05
C MET A 265 -11.14 -7.89 -5.75
N ARG A 266 -10.85 -6.60 -5.64
CA ARG A 266 -11.54 -5.57 -6.42
C ARG A 266 -10.57 -4.56 -6.99
N GLY A 267 -10.93 -4.04 -8.15
CA GLY A 267 -10.12 -3.08 -8.91
C GLY A 267 -10.97 -2.01 -9.57
N GLY A 268 -10.38 -0.84 -9.81
CA GLY A 268 -11.03 0.20 -10.60
C GLY A 268 -10.19 1.47 -10.72
N ASP A 269 -10.66 2.41 -11.52
CA ASP A 269 -10.04 3.72 -11.67
C ASP A 269 -10.15 4.51 -10.36
N ALA A 270 -9.02 4.96 -9.80
CA ALA A 270 -9.00 5.72 -8.56
C ALA A 270 -9.53 7.16 -8.70
N THR A 271 -9.77 7.63 -9.93
CA THR A 271 -10.23 8.99 -10.23
C THR A 271 -11.72 9.07 -10.52
N SER A 272 -12.38 7.96 -10.84
CA SER A 272 -13.82 7.94 -11.16
C SER A 272 -14.42 6.53 -11.09
N GLY A 273 -15.76 6.46 -11.02
CA GLY A 273 -16.49 5.19 -11.08
C GLY A 273 -16.51 4.41 -9.76
N THR A 274 -16.73 3.10 -9.87
CA THR A 274 -16.86 2.16 -8.75
C THR A 274 -15.88 1.01 -8.89
N LEU A 275 -15.54 0.36 -7.79
CA LEU A 275 -14.72 -0.86 -7.80
C LEU A 275 -15.50 -2.06 -8.36
N THR A 276 -14.89 -2.76 -9.31
CA THR A 276 -15.36 -4.03 -9.87
C THR A 276 -14.78 -5.19 -9.08
N THR A 277 -15.59 -6.19 -8.78
CA THR A 277 -15.11 -7.47 -8.20
C THR A 277 -14.42 -8.27 -9.29
N LEU A 278 -13.13 -8.56 -9.07
CA LEU A 278 -12.27 -9.35 -9.95
C LEU A 278 -12.29 -10.83 -9.55
N TYR A 279 -12.34 -11.07 -8.23
CA TYR A 279 -12.53 -12.39 -7.65
C TYR A 279 -13.30 -12.27 -6.33
N SER A 280 -14.13 -13.28 -6.02
CA SER A 280 -14.76 -13.47 -4.71
C SER A 280 -15.13 -14.93 -4.57
N GLY A 281 -14.56 -15.60 -3.58
CA GLY A 281 -14.76 -17.04 -3.39
C GLY A 281 -13.79 -17.62 -2.37
N ILE A 282 -13.73 -18.95 -2.36
CA ILE A 282 -12.77 -19.74 -1.59
C ILE A 282 -11.34 -19.49 -2.09
#